data_AF-A0A351J1W6-F1
#
_entry.id   AF-A0A351J1W6-F1
#
_cell.length_a   1.000
_cell.length_b   1.000
_cell.length_c   1.000
_cell.angle_alpha   90.00
_cell.angle_beta   90.00
_cell.angle_gamma   90.00
#
_symmetry.space_group_name_H-M   'P 1'
#
loop_
_entity.id
_entity.type
_entity.pdbx_description
1 polymer ?
#
loop_
_entity_poly.entity_id
_entity_poly.type
_entity_poly.pdbx_seq_one_letter_code
_entity_poly.pdbx_strand_id
1 'polypeptide(L)'
;PANILSGKIVSPRLTPDREKEKIITEMRVDGLYKEDFAAVWHLSPEEFVRDILKEKFKSRHLVVGFNFSFGKDGSGTAQTLTELAQKYGMTVSIIPPVIYGDVLVSSSYIRRLVEKGDMESAVLYLGRPLFIDMPVVEGRKIGHQIGVPTINQNFPEENVIPRKGVYACTCDIDGEPYIGISNIGVRPTVTGHFEGPVVCETHIFNYVGILYGRNVKVSFYKHLRDEMKFSSTMELKCTILRDMDAVRDYFNLYY
;
A
#
# COMPACT_ATOMS: atom_id res chain seq x y z
N PRO A 1 -4.89 12.73 -8.60
CA PRO A 1 -5.74 13.95 -8.74
C PRO A 1 -6.84 14.07 -7.69
N ALA A 2 -7.69 13.06 -7.45
CA ALA A 2 -8.84 13.18 -6.53
C ALA A 2 -8.48 13.74 -5.14
N ASN A 3 -7.41 13.24 -4.50
CA ASN A 3 -6.98 13.75 -3.20
C ASN A 3 -6.45 15.19 -3.28
N ILE A 4 -5.76 15.55 -4.37
CA ILE A 4 -5.23 16.90 -4.60
C ILE A 4 -6.37 17.90 -4.82
N LEU A 5 -7.33 17.55 -5.68
CA LEU A 5 -8.48 18.38 -6.03
C LEU A 5 -9.44 18.60 -4.86
N SER A 6 -9.61 17.59 -4.01
CA SER A 6 -10.53 17.69 -2.86
C SER A 6 -9.87 18.23 -1.59
N GLY A 7 -8.53 18.26 -1.53
CA GLY A 7 -7.78 18.53 -0.31
C GLY A 7 -8.02 17.51 0.82
N LYS A 8 -8.60 16.35 0.50
CA LYS A 8 -8.97 15.28 1.45
C LYS A 8 -8.53 13.92 0.91
N ILE A 9 -8.44 12.92 1.78
CA ILE A 9 -8.13 11.55 1.37
C ILE A 9 -9.41 10.91 0.82
N VAL A 10 -9.61 11.01 -0.49
CA VAL A 10 -10.74 10.39 -1.21
C VAL A 10 -10.39 8.98 -1.70
N SER A 11 -9.11 8.75 -1.99
CA SER A 11 -8.58 7.46 -2.42
C SER A 11 -7.31 7.16 -1.65
N PRO A 12 -7.36 6.30 -0.62
CA PRO A 12 -6.18 5.98 0.16
C PRO A 12 -5.13 5.27 -0.70
N ARG A 13 -3.85 5.41 -0.32
CA ARG A 13 -2.71 4.93 -1.10
C ARG A 13 -2.48 3.45 -0.83
N LEU A 14 -2.37 2.65 -1.89
CA LEU A 14 -1.86 1.26 -1.80
C LEU A 14 -0.36 1.23 -1.55
N THR A 15 0.35 2.29 -1.93
CA THR A 15 1.81 2.39 -1.83
C THR A 15 2.19 3.85 -1.62
N PRO A 16 2.91 4.18 -0.53
CA PRO A 16 3.46 5.51 -0.30
C PRO A 16 4.33 5.99 -1.47
N ASP A 17 4.49 7.30 -1.63
CA ASP A 17 5.23 7.83 -2.77
C ASP A 17 6.70 7.39 -2.78
N ARG A 18 7.39 7.43 -1.64
CA ARG A 18 8.77 6.94 -1.49
C ARG A 18 8.92 5.49 -1.97
N GLU A 19 7.99 4.63 -1.59
CA GLU A 19 8.01 3.21 -1.97
C GLU A 19 7.64 3.00 -3.44
N LYS A 20 6.72 3.82 -3.96
CA LYS A 20 6.36 3.82 -5.38
C LYS A 20 7.55 4.22 -6.25
N GLU A 21 8.29 5.25 -5.84
CA GLU A 21 9.52 5.71 -6.49
C GLU A 21 10.57 4.59 -6.50
N LYS A 22 10.77 3.90 -5.37
CA LYS A 22 11.66 2.74 -5.28
C LYS A 22 11.24 1.62 -6.24
N ILE A 23 9.97 1.21 -6.22
CA ILE A 23 9.45 0.14 -7.09
C ILE A 23 9.62 0.50 -8.58
N ILE A 24 9.30 1.74 -8.96
CA ILE A 24 9.47 2.21 -10.35
C ILE A 24 10.96 2.20 -10.74
N THR A 25 11.85 2.60 -9.85
CA THR A 25 13.29 2.60 -10.09
C THR A 25 13.83 1.17 -10.28
N GLU A 26 13.33 0.21 -9.51
CA GLU A 26 13.67 -1.23 -9.65
C GLU A 26 13.20 -1.82 -11.00
N MET A 27 12.18 -1.22 -11.64
CA MET A 27 11.77 -1.55 -13.02
C MET A 27 12.72 -1.00 -14.09
N ARG A 28 13.84 -0.38 -13.70
CA ARG A 28 14.91 0.11 -14.58
C ARG A 28 14.46 1.20 -15.56
N VAL A 29 13.61 2.12 -15.10
CA VAL A 29 13.34 3.35 -15.85
C VAL A 29 14.56 4.28 -15.78
N ASP A 30 14.88 4.98 -16.89
CA ASP A 30 15.99 5.94 -16.93
C ASP A 30 15.71 7.22 -16.14
N GLY A 31 14.43 7.53 -15.92
CA GLY A 31 14.02 8.72 -15.18
C GLY A 31 12.57 8.62 -14.71
N LEU A 32 12.30 9.22 -13.56
CA LEU A 32 10.97 9.41 -13.00
C LEU A 32 10.70 10.90 -12.88
N TYR A 33 9.67 11.37 -13.60
CA TYR A 33 9.23 12.75 -13.52
C TYR A 33 7.89 12.85 -12.77
N LYS A 34 7.92 13.50 -11.61
CA LYS A 34 6.73 13.79 -10.81
C LYS A 34 6.23 15.19 -11.14
N GLU A 35 5.25 15.27 -12.04
CA GLU A 35 4.67 16.57 -12.42
C GLU A 35 3.91 17.21 -11.24
N ASP A 36 4.03 18.53 -11.12
CA ASP A 36 3.13 19.29 -10.26
C ASP A 36 1.75 19.37 -10.92
N PHE A 37 0.78 18.68 -10.33
CA PHE A 37 -0.58 18.68 -10.87
C PHE A 37 -1.18 20.09 -10.97
N ALA A 38 -0.85 20.99 -10.03
CA ALA A 38 -1.32 22.37 -10.06
C ALA A 38 -0.75 23.19 -11.22
N ALA A 39 0.40 22.77 -11.78
CA ALA A 39 1.00 23.41 -12.94
C ALA A 39 0.35 22.98 -14.27
N VAL A 40 -0.35 21.83 -14.31
CA VAL A 40 -0.86 21.26 -15.57
C VAL A 40 -2.38 21.06 -15.63
N TRP A 41 -3.09 21.11 -14.50
CA TRP A 41 -4.54 20.83 -14.45
C TRP A 41 -5.43 21.75 -15.30
N HIS A 42 -4.94 22.94 -15.66
CA HIS A 42 -5.68 23.93 -16.44
C HIS A 42 -5.48 23.79 -17.96
N LEU A 43 -4.47 23.03 -18.39
CA LEU A 43 -4.12 22.88 -19.80
C LEU A 43 -5.20 22.10 -20.54
N SER A 44 -5.58 22.55 -21.73
CA SER A 44 -6.36 21.75 -22.66
C SER A 44 -5.58 20.49 -23.09
N PRO A 45 -6.26 19.46 -23.62
CA PRO A 45 -5.57 18.29 -24.18
C PRO A 45 -4.49 18.65 -25.22
N GLU A 46 -4.78 19.62 -26.11
CA GLU A 46 -3.83 20.07 -27.14
C GLU A 46 -2.59 20.73 -26.52
N GLU A 47 -2.78 21.66 -25.57
CA GLU A 47 -1.67 22.32 -24.88
C GLU A 47 -0.82 21.32 -24.10
N PHE A 48 -1.43 20.34 -23.43
CA PHE A 48 -0.68 19.30 -22.74
C PHE A 48 0.18 18.47 -23.70
N VAL A 49 -0.37 18.04 -24.84
CA VAL A 49 0.38 17.26 -25.84
C VAL A 49 1.52 18.08 -26.45
N ARG A 50 1.26 19.34 -26.84
CA ARG A 50 2.25 20.23 -27.44
C ARG A 50 3.32 20.63 -26.44
N ASP A 51 2.95 21.29 -25.34
CA ASP A 51 3.89 21.98 -24.48
C ASP A 51 4.64 21.01 -23.56
N ILE A 52 3.94 19.98 -23.06
CA ILE A 52 4.53 19.02 -22.12
C ILE A 52 5.16 17.85 -22.87
N LEU A 53 4.38 17.09 -23.62
CA LEU A 53 4.88 15.83 -24.21
C LEU A 53 5.84 16.07 -25.37
N LYS A 54 5.53 17.01 -26.27
CA LYS A 54 6.35 17.30 -27.45
C LYS A 54 7.50 18.25 -27.15
N GLU A 55 7.25 19.45 -26.62
CA GLU A 55 8.31 20.45 -26.48
C GLU A 55 9.23 20.19 -25.29
N LYS A 56 8.66 19.98 -24.10
CA LYS A 56 9.44 19.72 -22.87
C LYS A 56 10.10 18.35 -22.86
N PHE A 57 9.34 17.27 -23.10
CA PHE A 57 9.87 15.90 -23.06
C PHE A 57 10.47 15.41 -24.38
N LYS A 58 10.22 16.09 -25.51
CA LYS A 58 10.71 15.66 -26.83
C LYS A 58 10.33 14.21 -27.13
N SER A 59 9.13 13.82 -26.70
CA SER A 59 8.65 12.45 -26.81
C SER A 59 8.53 12.03 -28.26
N ARG A 60 8.85 10.77 -28.54
CA ARG A 60 8.66 10.13 -29.87
C ARG A 60 7.55 9.09 -29.84
N HIS A 61 7.44 8.40 -28.71
CA HIS A 61 6.46 7.35 -28.47
C HIS A 61 5.90 7.49 -27.05
N LEU A 62 4.61 7.28 -26.91
CA LEU A 62 3.86 7.39 -25.66
C LEU A 62 3.17 6.06 -25.37
N VAL A 63 3.23 5.61 -24.12
CA VAL A 63 2.53 4.40 -23.68
C VAL A 63 1.56 4.78 -22.57
N VAL A 64 0.28 4.47 -22.74
CA VAL A 64 -0.78 4.76 -21.76
C VAL A 64 -1.73 3.60 -21.60
N GLY A 65 -2.40 3.51 -20.45
CA GLY A 65 -3.48 2.54 -20.26
C GLY A 65 -4.77 2.95 -20.98
N PHE A 66 -5.63 1.97 -21.27
CA PHE A 66 -6.95 2.19 -21.90
C PHE A 66 -7.83 3.22 -21.18
N ASN A 67 -7.67 3.38 -19.86
CA ASN A 67 -8.44 4.29 -19.02
C ASN A 67 -7.73 5.62 -18.74
N PHE A 68 -6.70 5.96 -19.52
CA PHE A 68 -5.97 7.21 -19.37
C PHE A 68 -6.86 8.41 -19.73
N SER A 69 -6.88 9.40 -18.83
CA SER A 69 -7.51 10.69 -19.06
C SER A 69 -6.57 11.83 -18.68
N PHE A 70 -6.68 12.96 -19.39
CA PHE A 70 -5.81 14.12 -19.21
C PHE A 70 -6.46 15.41 -19.72
N GLY A 71 -5.76 16.53 -19.53
CA GLY A 71 -6.27 17.85 -19.85
C GLY A 71 -7.32 18.33 -18.86
N LYS A 72 -7.72 19.59 -19.02
CA LYS A 72 -8.69 20.27 -18.18
C LYS A 72 -9.97 19.46 -18.09
N ASP A 73 -10.44 19.27 -16.86
CA ASP A 73 -11.63 18.50 -16.51
C ASP A 73 -11.59 17.02 -16.96
N GLY A 74 -10.41 16.48 -17.29
CA GLY A 74 -10.25 15.12 -17.80
C GLY A 74 -10.85 14.92 -19.19
N SER A 75 -10.95 15.99 -19.99
CA SER A 75 -11.60 16.00 -21.31
C SER A 75 -10.86 15.21 -22.39
N GLY A 76 -9.56 14.96 -22.24
CA GLY A 76 -8.77 14.12 -23.14
C GLY A 76 -8.80 12.65 -22.72
N THR A 77 -8.91 11.75 -23.70
CA THR A 77 -8.85 10.28 -23.53
C THR A 77 -7.61 9.68 -24.19
N ALA A 78 -7.37 8.39 -24.02
CA ALA A 78 -6.31 7.68 -24.76
C ALA A 78 -6.46 7.80 -26.30
N GLN A 79 -7.69 7.85 -26.80
CA GLN A 79 -7.99 8.07 -28.22
C GLN A 79 -7.67 9.51 -28.63
N THR A 80 -8.09 10.50 -27.83
CA THR A 80 -7.71 11.91 -28.05
C THR A 80 -6.19 12.06 -28.08
N LEU A 81 -5.47 11.40 -27.17
CA LEU A 81 -4.00 11.43 -27.16
C LEU A 81 -3.42 10.91 -28.47
N THR A 82 -3.97 9.83 -29.03
CA THR A 82 -3.51 9.23 -30.29
C THR A 82 -3.68 10.20 -31.46
N GLU A 83 -4.85 10.81 -31.58
CA GLU A 83 -5.16 11.78 -32.64
C GLU A 83 -4.27 13.02 -32.56
N LEU A 84 -4.05 13.55 -31.35
CA LEU A 84 -3.23 14.74 -31.15
C LEU A 84 -1.73 14.44 -31.32
N ALA A 85 -1.25 13.33 -30.77
CA ALA A 85 0.14 12.90 -30.90
C ALA A 85 0.57 12.76 -32.37
N GLN A 86 -0.32 12.24 -33.22
CA GLN A 86 -0.05 12.08 -34.66
C GLN A 86 0.27 13.42 -35.35
N LYS A 87 -0.44 14.50 -34.98
CA LYS A 87 -0.19 15.85 -35.52
C LYS A 87 1.23 16.36 -35.23
N TYR A 88 1.82 15.91 -34.12
CA TYR A 88 3.16 16.30 -33.67
C TYR A 88 4.24 15.27 -34.01
N GLY A 89 3.92 14.27 -34.85
CA GLY A 89 4.86 13.22 -35.27
C GLY A 89 5.24 12.25 -34.16
N MET A 90 4.36 12.07 -33.16
CA MET A 90 4.52 11.09 -32.09
C MET A 90 3.62 9.89 -32.35
N THR A 91 3.99 8.74 -31.78
CA THR A 91 3.20 7.51 -31.82
C THR A 91 2.69 7.13 -30.44
N VAL A 92 1.57 6.41 -30.37
CA VAL A 92 0.93 6.04 -29.09
C VAL A 92 0.61 4.54 -29.08
N SER A 93 0.96 3.87 -27.98
CA SER A 93 0.50 2.52 -27.66
C SER A 93 -0.47 2.56 -26.48
N ILE A 94 -1.71 2.13 -26.73
CA ILE A 94 -2.73 1.99 -25.70
C ILE A 94 -2.69 0.55 -25.18
N ILE A 95 -2.34 0.38 -23.92
CA ILE A 95 -2.28 -0.91 -23.26
C ILE A 95 -3.69 -1.33 -22.82
N PRO A 96 -4.16 -2.53 -23.20
CA PRO A 96 -5.48 -3.03 -22.80
C PRO A 96 -5.57 -3.25 -21.28
N PRO A 97 -6.80 -3.37 -20.74
CA PRO A 97 -6.98 -3.75 -19.35
C PRO A 97 -6.29 -5.07 -19.02
N VAL A 98 -5.68 -5.15 -17.84
CA VAL A 98 -5.17 -6.41 -17.30
C VAL A 98 -6.33 -7.18 -16.67
N ILE A 99 -6.58 -8.38 -17.17
CA ILE A 99 -7.61 -9.29 -16.66
C ILE A 99 -6.90 -10.55 -16.17
N TYR A 100 -7.20 -10.96 -14.94
CA TYR A 100 -6.69 -12.22 -14.36
C TYR A 100 -7.90 -13.09 -13.96
N GLY A 101 -8.04 -14.26 -14.59
CA GLY A 101 -9.31 -14.99 -14.57
C GLY A 101 -10.41 -14.15 -15.22
N ASP A 102 -11.48 -13.90 -14.48
CA ASP A 102 -12.60 -13.03 -14.92
C ASP A 102 -12.59 -11.65 -14.22
N VAL A 103 -11.46 -11.28 -13.60
CA VAL A 103 -11.36 -10.08 -12.77
C VAL A 103 -10.49 -9.02 -13.43
N LEU A 104 -11.06 -7.83 -13.62
CA LEU A 104 -10.32 -6.63 -14.00
C LEU A 104 -9.42 -6.16 -12.86
N VAL A 105 -8.11 -6.20 -13.07
CA VAL A 105 -7.12 -5.75 -12.09
C VAL A 105 -7.11 -4.22 -12.04
N SER A 106 -7.44 -3.65 -10.88
CA SER A 106 -7.45 -2.21 -10.68
C SER A 106 -7.13 -1.83 -9.24
N SER A 107 -6.59 -0.63 -9.03
CA SER A 107 -6.30 -0.11 -7.68
C SER A 107 -7.55 -0.05 -6.78
N SER A 108 -8.72 0.25 -7.34
CA SER A 108 -9.98 0.28 -6.58
C SER A 108 -10.40 -1.11 -6.11
N TYR A 109 -10.24 -2.13 -6.96
CA TYR A 109 -10.51 -3.50 -6.59
C TYR A 109 -9.55 -4.01 -5.51
N ILE A 110 -8.25 -3.74 -5.66
CA ILE A 110 -7.22 -4.14 -4.67
C ILE A 110 -7.46 -3.47 -3.32
N ARG A 111 -7.78 -2.16 -3.28
CA ARG A 111 -8.14 -1.48 -2.02
C ARG A 111 -9.30 -2.17 -1.30
N ARG A 112 -10.35 -2.54 -2.04
CA ARG A 112 -11.50 -3.24 -1.48
C ARG A 112 -11.14 -4.61 -0.89
N LEU A 113 -10.21 -5.34 -1.51
CA LEU A 113 -9.72 -6.61 -0.95
C LEU A 113 -8.98 -6.39 0.37
N VAL A 114 -8.08 -5.40 0.40
CA VAL A 114 -7.34 -5.01 1.61
C VAL A 114 -8.28 -4.59 2.75
N GLU A 115 -9.26 -3.72 2.46
CA GLU A 115 -10.25 -3.25 3.43
C GLU A 115 -11.12 -4.38 3.98
N LYS A 116 -11.35 -5.44 3.19
CA LYS A 116 -12.08 -6.65 3.60
C LYS A 116 -11.20 -7.68 4.30
N GLY A 117 -9.88 -7.49 4.33
CA GLY A 117 -8.91 -8.45 4.87
C GLY A 117 -8.63 -9.63 3.95
N ASP A 118 -9.06 -9.60 2.69
CA ASP A 118 -8.70 -10.61 1.68
C ASP A 118 -7.28 -10.35 1.14
N MET A 119 -6.31 -10.58 2.02
CA MET A 119 -4.91 -10.23 1.77
C MET A 119 -4.25 -11.16 0.76
N GLU A 120 -4.65 -12.43 0.70
CA GLU A 120 -4.10 -13.40 -0.25
C GLU A 120 -4.47 -13.00 -1.68
N SER A 121 -5.73 -12.63 -1.92
CA SER A 121 -6.14 -12.06 -3.21
C SER A 121 -5.46 -10.71 -3.46
N ALA A 122 -5.34 -9.85 -2.44
CA ALA A 122 -4.65 -8.57 -2.60
C ALA A 122 -3.19 -8.77 -3.04
N VAL A 123 -2.46 -9.72 -2.45
CA VAL A 123 -1.09 -10.09 -2.84
C VAL A 123 -1.05 -10.54 -4.30
N LEU A 124 -1.97 -11.43 -4.69
CA LEU A 124 -2.07 -11.96 -6.04
C LEU A 124 -2.25 -10.83 -7.09
N TYR A 125 -3.23 -9.97 -6.89
CA TYR A 125 -3.55 -8.91 -7.86
C TYR A 125 -2.58 -7.72 -7.82
N LEU A 126 -1.92 -7.49 -6.67
CA LEU A 126 -0.90 -6.45 -6.51
C LEU A 126 0.49 -6.91 -6.96
N GLY A 127 0.71 -8.23 -7.07
CA GLY A 127 1.99 -8.87 -7.39
C GLY A 127 3.01 -8.86 -6.24
N ARG A 128 2.60 -8.42 -5.05
CA ARG A 128 3.41 -8.34 -3.82
C ARG A 128 2.50 -8.14 -2.61
N PRO A 129 2.94 -8.47 -1.38
CA PRO A 129 2.18 -8.12 -0.18
C PRO A 129 2.06 -6.60 -0.02
N LEU A 130 0.93 -6.16 0.52
CA LEU A 130 0.82 -4.82 1.09
C LEU A 130 1.74 -4.74 2.31
N PHE A 131 2.39 -3.61 2.52
CA PHE A 131 3.28 -3.43 3.65
C PHE A 131 3.21 -2.02 4.24
N ILE A 132 3.71 -1.90 5.45
CA ILE A 132 4.12 -0.62 6.04
C ILE A 132 5.63 -0.62 6.26
N ASP A 133 6.27 0.52 6.09
CA ASP A 133 7.68 0.73 6.42
C ASP A 133 7.81 2.04 7.20
N MET A 134 7.67 1.91 8.53
CA MET A 134 7.56 3.04 9.45
C MET A 134 8.51 2.86 10.64
N PRO A 135 8.92 3.93 11.33
CA PRO A 135 9.72 3.81 12.54
C PRO A 135 8.98 3.05 13.63
N VAL A 136 9.69 2.19 14.36
CA VAL A 136 9.15 1.55 15.56
C VAL A 136 9.03 2.58 16.68
N VAL A 137 7.83 2.70 17.24
CA VAL A 137 7.48 3.64 18.31
C VAL A 137 7.25 2.91 19.63
N GLU A 138 7.19 3.66 20.73
CA GLU A 138 6.85 3.09 22.02
C GLU A 138 5.37 2.65 22.07
N GLY A 139 5.15 1.46 22.64
CA GLY A 139 3.85 0.84 22.84
C GLY A 139 3.54 0.61 24.33
N ARG A 140 2.40 -0.03 24.61
CA ARG A 140 1.97 -0.31 26.00
C ARG A 140 2.76 -1.43 26.69
N LYS A 141 3.67 -2.10 25.97
CA LYS A 141 4.53 -3.20 26.45
C LYS A 141 3.76 -4.38 27.09
N ILE A 142 2.46 -4.55 26.78
CA ILE A 142 1.62 -5.65 27.30
C ILE A 142 2.15 -7.01 26.82
N GLY A 143 2.51 -7.11 25.55
CA GLY A 143 3.08 -8.35 24.98
C GLY A 143 4.31 -8.84 25.74
N HIS A 144 5.15 -7.92 26.24
CA HIS A 144 6.33 -8.26 27.03
C HIS A 144 5.96 -8.98 28.35
N GLN A 145 4.84 -8.61 28.97
CA GLN A 145 4.40 -9.22 30.24
C GLN A 145 3.92 -10.67 30.07
N ILE A 146 3.49 -11.05 28.87
CA ILE A 146 2.98 -12.40 28.55
C ILE A 146 3.96 -13.26 27.75
N GLY A 147 5.17 -12.74 27.47
CA GLY A 147 6.25 -13.44 26.76
C GLY A 147 6.20 -13.31 25.23
N VAL A 148 5.48 -12.30 24.71
CA VAL A 148 5.29 -12.05 23.28
C VAL A 148 5.63 -10.58 22.98
N PRO A 149 6.91 -10.17 23.02
CA PRO A 149 7.31 -8.78 22.82
C PRO A 149 6.91 -8.28 21.41
N THR A 150 6.34 -7.07 21.32
CA THR A 150 5.89 -6.49 20.06
C THR A 150 6.61 -5.19 19.74
N ILE A 151 6.90 -4.97 18.46
CA ILE A 151 7.16 -3.63 17.92
C ILE A 151 5.83 -2.96 17.61
N ASN A 152 5.79 -1.63 17.67
CA ASN A 152 4.60 -0.84 17.37
C ASN A 152 4.94 0.14 16.23
N GLN A 153 4.07 0.25 15.24
CA GLN A 153 4.21 1.21 14.15
C GLN A 153 2.88 1.92 13.90
N ASN A 154 2.91 3.23 13.74
CA ASN A 154 1.72 3.99 13.37
C ASN A 154 1.40 3.75 11.89
N PHE A 155 0.16 3.38 11.60
CA PHE A 155 -0.28 3.22 10.22
C PHE A 155 -0.48 4.62 9.60
N PRO A 156 0.12 4.92 8.43
CA PRO A 156 -0.07 6.23 7.80
C PRO A 156 -1.53 6.46 7.40
N GLU A 157 -2.11 7.60 7.79
CA GLU A 157 -3.52 7.94 7.52
C GLU A 157 -3.84 8.02 6.01
N GLU A 158 -2.85 8.38 5.21
CA GLU A 158 -2.92 8.46 3.74
C GLU A 158 -3.00 7.09 3.06
N ASN A 159 -2.67 6.01 3.77
CA ASN A 159 -2.62 4.66 3.20
C ASN A 159 -3.94 3.92 3.37
N VAL A 160 -4.15 2.90 2.53
CA VAL A 160 -5.24 1.96 2.77
C VAL A 160 -4.94 1.22 4.06
N ILE A 161 -5.92 1.17 4.95
CA ILE A 161 -5.80 0.45 6.22
C ILE A 161 -6.46 -0.92 6.00
N PRO A 162 -5.73 -2.03 6.19
CA PRO A 162 -6.33 -3.37 6.17
C PRO A 162 -7.44 -3.48 7.21
N ARG A 163 -8.31 -4.47 7.04
CA ARG A 163 -9.32 -4.81 8.06
C ARG A 163 -8.67 -4.90 9.45
N LYS A 164 -9.30 -4.35 10.49
CA LYS A 164 -8.75 -4.47 11.85
C LYS A 164 -8.74 -5.95 12.26
N GLY A 165 -7.62 -6.44 12.79
CA GLY A 165 -7.46 -7.87 13.09
C GLY A 165 -6.02 -8.34 13.08
N VAL A 166 -5.86 -9.67 13.14
CA VAL A 166 -4.59 -10.37 13.26
C VAL A 166 -4.16 -10.93 11.90
N TYR A 167 -2.87 -10.81 11.60
CA TYR A 167 -2.30 -11.11 10.30
C TYR A 167 -1.02 -11.96 10.40
N ALA A 168 -0.87 -12.88 9.45
CA ALA A 168 0.41 -13.48 9.12
C ALA A 168 1.22 -12.48 8.28
N CYS A 169 2.46 -12.19 8.72
CA CYS A 169 3.29 -11.19 8.09
C CYS A 169 4.76 -11.62 8.03
N THR A 170 5.55 -10.91 7.22
CA THR A 170 7.01 -10.92 7.30
C THR A 170 7.53 -9.55 7.72
N CYS A 171 8.68 -9.52 8.38
CA CYS A 171 9.40 -8.32 8.79
C CYS A 171 10.77 -8.33 8.12
N ASP A 172 11.10 -7.30 7.35
CA ASP A 172 12.46 -7.09 6.86
C ASP A 172 13.24 -6.25 7.87
N ILE A 173 14.33 -6.83 8.39
CA ILE A 173 15.24 -6.18 9.32
C ILE A 173 16.64 -6.29 8.73
N ASP A 174 17.20 -5.16 8.30
CA ASP A 174 18.55 -5.11 7.73
C ASP A 174 18.75 -5.99 6.48
N GLY A 175 17.69 -6.19 5.69
CA GLY A 175 17.70 -7.06 4.51
C GLY A 175 17.42 -8.53 4.79
N GLU A 176 17.29 -8.91 6.07
CA GLU A 176 16.98 -10.26 6.49
C GLU A 176 15.47 -10.42 6.76
N PRO A 177 14.80 -11.40 6.15
CA PRO A 177 13.38 -11.63 6.34
C PRO A 177 13.12 -12.47 7.61
N TYR A 178 12.22 -11.98 8.46
CA TYR A 178 11.67 -12.70 9.61
C TYR A 178 10.19 -12.94 9.44
N ILE A 179 9.68 -14.04 9.98
CA ILE A 179 8.23 -14.28 10.08
C ILE A 179 7.70 -13.56 11.32
N GLY A 180 6.48 -13.05 11.25
CA GLY A 180 5.83 -12.44 12.39
C GLY A 180 4.31 -12.55 12.35
N ILE A 181 3.72 -12.16 13.47
CA ILE A 181 2.28 -11.99 13.63
C ILE A 181 1.99 -10.53 13.98
N SER A 182 1.11 -9.90 13.22
CA SER A 182 0.72 -8.50 13.43
C SER A 182 -0.73 -8.39 13.86
N ASN A 183 -1.03 -7.49 14.80
CA ASN A 183 -2.37 -6.98 15.04
C ASN A 183 -2.48 -5.56 14.49
N ILE A 184 -3.49 -5.30 13.65
CA ILE A 184 -3.85 -3.95 13.20
C ILE A 184 -5.10 -3.54 13.96
N GLY A 185 -4.97 -2.51 14.79
CA GLY A 185 -6.04 -2.07 15.69
C GLY A 185 -5.98 -0.58 15.99
N VAL A 186 -6.97 -0.07 16.72
CA VAL A 186 -7.04 1.34 17.15
C VAL A 186 -6.54 1.48 18.57
N ARG A 187 -5.69 2.49 18.83
CA ARG A 187 -5.38 2.89 20.21
C ARG A 187 -6.59 3.62 20.83
N PRO A 188 -7.12 3.18 21.98
CA PRO A 188 -8.11 3.96 22.72
C PRO A 188 -7.54 5.33 23.09
N THR A 189 -8.27 6.41 22.81
CA THR A 189 -7.91 7.76 23.27
C THR A 189 -8.17 7.89 24.76
N VAL A 190 -7.35 8.70 25.45
CA VAL A 190 -7.46 8.96 26.90
C VAL A 190 -8.81 9.62 27.26
N THR A 191 -9.46 10.27 26.30
CA THR A 191 -10.75 10.97 26.48
C THR A 191 -11.96 10.21 25.95
N GLY A 192 -11.82 8.98 25.45
CA GLY A 192 -12.94 8.07 25.12
C GLY A 192 -13.90 8.53 24.00
N HIS A 193 -13.74 9.73 23.44
CA HIS A 193 -14.68 10.32 22.48
C HIS A 193 -14.23 10.24 21.01
N PHE A 194 -13.00 9.80 20.74
CA PHE A 194 -12.47 9.61 19.38
C PHE A 194 -11.70 8.30 19.27
N GLU A 195 -11.84 7.59 18.14
CA GLU A 195 -10.90 6.52 17.80
C GLU A 195 -9.49 7.13 17.63
N GLY A 196 -8.49 6.59 18.32
CA GLY A 196 -7.11 7.04 18.17
C GLY A 196 -6.47 6.57 16.87
N PRO A 197 -5.17 6.83 16.65
CA PRO A 197 -4.49 6.38 15.44
C PRO A 197 -4.52 4.84 15.34
N VAL A 198 -4.56 4.35 14.10
CA VAL A 198 -4.40 2.92 13.81
C VAL A 198 -2.93 2.54 14.00
N VAL A 199 -2.70 1.44 14.70
CA VAL A 199 -1.38 0.93 15.03
C VAL A 199 -1.26 -0.51 14.59
N CYS A 200 -0.09 -0.83 14.04
CA CYS A 200 0.34 -2.19 13.77
C CYS A 200 1.26 -2.64 14.92
N GLU A 201 0.83 -3.65 15.65
CA GLU A 201 1.61 -4.29 16.71
C GLU A 201 2.10 -5.65 16.23
N THR A 202 3.41 -5.81 16.08
CA THR A 202 3.99 -7.01 15.45
C THR A 202 4.91 -7.73 16.40
N HIS A 203 4.66 -9.02 16.64
CA HIS A 203 5.60 -9.93 17.27
C HIS A 203 6.41 -10.65 16.20
N ILE A 204 7.73 -10.52 16.27
CA ILE A 204 8.67 -11.04 15.29
C ILE A 204 9.25 -12.35 15.83
N PHE A 205 9.09 -13.44 15.09
CA PHE A 205 9.51 -14.75 15.56
C PHE A 205 11.03 -14.86 15.56
N ASN A 206 11.57 -15.44 16.64
CA ASN A 206 13.00 -15.72 16.82
C ASN A 206 13.94 -14.49 16.71
N TYR A 207 13.40 -13.27 16.72
CA TYR A 207 14.19 -12.05 16.71
C TYR A 207 14.47 -11.57 18.14
N VAL A 208 15.74 -11.26 18.41
CA VAL A 208 16.18 -10.68 19.68
C VAL A 208 16.95 -9.41 19.38
N GLY A 209 16.41 -8.26 19.80
CA GLY A 209 17.02 -6.96 19.56
C GLY A 209 16.10 -5.80 19.88
N ILE A 210 16.66 -4.59 19.86
CA ILE A 210 15.92 -3.34 20.07
C ILE A 210 15.80 -2.64 18.72
N LEU A 211 14.56 -2.32 18.33
CA LEU A 211 14.25 -1.71 17.03
C LEU A 211 13.70 -0.29 17.13
N TYR A 212 13.59 0.29 18.33
CA TYR A 212 13.03 1.63 18.53
C TYR A 212 13.70 2.69 17.63
N GLY A 213 12.88 3.51 16.97
CA GLY A 213 13.32 4.55 16.03
C GLY A 213 13.76 4.02 14.67
N ARG A 214 13.96 2.70 14.50
CA ARG A 214 14.33 2.09 13.23
C ARG A 214 13.09 1.84 12.37
N ASN A 215 13.25 2.03 11.07
CA ASN A 215 12.27 1.60 10.09
C ASN A 215 12.30 0.08 9.93
N VAL A 216 11.12 -0.54 9.99
CA VAL A 216 10.95 -1.99 9.80
C VAL A 216 9.84 -2.20 8.79
N LYS A 217 10.12 -2.92 7.71
CA LYS A 217 9.09 -3.20 6.70
C LYS A 217 8.29 -4.43 7.12
N VAL A 218 7.01 -4.23 7.47
CA VAL A 218 6.07 -5.30 7.81
C VAL A 218 5.14 -5.54 6.63
N SER A 219 5.22 -6.74 6.04
CA SER A 219 4.47 -7.14 4.85
C SER A 219 3.38 -8.15 5.21
N PHE A 220 2.13 -7.86 4.88
CA PHE A 220 0.95 -8.63 5.28
C PHE A 220 0.52 -9.61 4.18
N TYR A 221 0.39 -10.89 4.54
CA TYR A 221 0.06 -11.96 3.59
C TYR A 221 -1.34 -12.53 3.77
N LYS A 222 -1.75 -12.75 5.03
CA LYS A 222 -3.04 -13.38 5.34
C LYS A 222 -3.68 -12.75 6.56
N HIS A 223 -4.98 -12.46 6.47
CA HIS A 223 -5.80 -12.15 7.63
C HIS A 223 -6.22 -13.45 8.32
N LEU A 224 -5.91 -13.59 9.60
CA LEU A 224 -6.22 -14.78 10.40
C LEU A 224 -7.57 -14.66 11.09
N ARG A 225 -7.83 -13.52 11.74
CA ARG A 225 -9.07 -13.27 12.50
C ARG A 225 -9.24 -11.81 12.86
N ASP A 226 -10.47 -11.43 13.19
CA ASP A 226 -10.80 -10.12 13.74
C ASP A 226 -10.24 -9.93 15.17
N GLU A 227 -10.24 -8.68 15.63
CA GLU A 227 -9.93 -8.35 17.03
C GLU A 227 -10.96 -8.98 17.98
N MET A 228 -10.47 -9.55 19.08
CA MET A 228 -11.30 -10.24 20.08
C MET A 228 -11.09 -9.59 21.46
N LYS A 229 -12.16 -9.57 22.26
CA LYS A 229 -12.06 -9.26 23.68
C LYS A 229 -11.79 -10.55 24.45
N PHE A 230 -10.87 -10.50 25.40
CA PHE A 230 -10.52 -11.64 26.25
C PHE A 230 -10.95 -11.38 27.68
N SER A 231 -11.46 -12.42 28.33
CA SER A 231 -11.90 -12.38 29.73
C SER A 231 -10.75 -12.53 30.72
N SER A 232 -9.60 -13.04 30.27
CA SER A 232 -8.39 -13.22 31.09
C SER A 232 -7.09 -13.13 30.27
N THR A 233 -5.98 -12.90 30.96
CA THR A 233 -4.63 -12.91 30.36
C THR A 233 -4.23 -14.30 29.85
N MET A 234 -4.73 -15.37 30.49
CA MET A 234 -4.49 -16.74 30.04
C MET A 234 -5.19 -17.02 28.71
N GLU A 235 -6.45 -16.59 28.56
CA GLU A 235 -7.21 -16.75 27.32
C GLU A 235 -6.54 -16.00 26.16
N LEU A 236 -6.10 -14.76 26.42
CA LEU A 236 -5.31 -13.97 25.47
C LEU A 236 -4.05 -14.72 25.03
N LYS A 237 -3.26 -15.23 25.99
CA LYS A 237 -2.01 -15.93 25.71
C LYS A 237 -2.24 -17.21 24.89
N CYS A 238 -3.20 -18.04 25.27
CA CYS A 238 -3.53 -19.26 24.54
C CYS A 238 -3.98 -18.97 23.10
N THR A 239 -4.73 -17.89 22.89
CA THR A 239 -5.17 -17.49 21.55
C THR A 239 -3.99 -17.02 20.70
N ILE A 240 -3.11 -16.18 21.25
CA ILE A 240 -1.90 -15.72 20.55
C ILE A 240 -1.02 -16.91 20.14
N LEU A 241 -0.83 -17.89 21.03
CA LEU A 241 -0.01 -19.08 20.70
C LEU A 241 -0.60 -19.87 19.53
N ARG A 242 -1.93 -20.06 19.50
CA ARG A 242 -2.60 -20.72 18.36
C ARG A 242 -2.46 -19.91 17.07
N ASP A 243 -2.60 -18.60 17.15
CA ASP A 243 -2.41 -17.73 15.98
C ASP A 243 -0.96 -17.82 15.48
N MET A 244 0.03 -17.90 16.37
CA MET A 244 1.44 -18.08 16.00
C MET A 244 1.69 -19.42 15.30
N ASP A 245 1.05 -20.49 15.75
CA ASP A 245 1.12 -21.79 15.07
C ASP A 245 0.48 -21.72 13.67
N ALA A 246 -0.67 -21.06 13.53
CA ALA A 246 -1.29 -20.83 12.22
C ALA A 246 -0.40 -19.99 11.27
N VAL A 247 0.36 -19.02 11.79
CA VAL A 247 1.36 -18.27 11.01
C VAL A 247 2.49 -19.19 10.54
N ARG A 248 3.01 -20.05 11.42
CA ARG A 248 4.06 -21.02 11.06
C ARG A 248 3.56 -21.97 9.97
N ASP A 249 2.38 -22.54 10.14
CA ASP A 249 1.77 -23.44 9.16
C ASP A 249 1.54 -22.73 7.83
N TYR A 250 1.12 -21.47 7.85
CA TYR A 250 0.96 -20.67 6.64
C TYR A 250 2.28 -20.55 5.88
N PHE A 251 3.38 -20.14 6.54
CA PHE A 251 4.67 -19.94 5.86
C PHE A 251 5.46 -21.21 5.59
N ASN A 252 5.24 -22.30 6.32
CA ASN A 252 5.81 -23.63 6.02
C ASN A 252 5.31 -24.22 4.68
N LEU A 253 4.20 -23.71 4.14
CA LEU A 253 3.72 -24.10 2.82
C LEU A 253 4.45 -23.35 1.68
N TYR A 254 5.25 -22.33 2.01
CA TYR A 254 5.91 -21.45 1.04
C TYR A 254 7.45 -21.47 1.13
N TYR A 255 8.04 -22.18 2.10
CA TYR A 255 9.48 -22.39 2.29
C TYR A 255 9.78 -23.86 2.62
#